data_AF-A0A261G5G3-F1
#
_entry.id   AF-A0A261G5G3-F1
#
_cell.length_a   1.000
_cell.length_b   1.000
_cell.length_c   1.000
_cell.angle_alpha   90.00
_cell.angle_beta   90.00
_cell.angle_gamma   90.00
#
_symmetry.space_group_name_H-M   'P 1'
#
loop_
_entity.id
_entity.type
_entity.pdbx_description
1 polymer ?
#
loop_
_entity_poly.entity_id
_entity_poly.type
_entity_poly.pdbx_seq_one_letter_code
_entity_poly.pdbx_strand_id
1 'polypeptide(L)'
;MKQYIAEDGTPITDDMVERWAQEAEDGFPNCTVTREPDSFTPSRMDMKAHTIRIPNELWSLVEAAANIKHITPSEYTRQALGRSLAQSDLTREQKILIYAQAHQLTREEAVNELIDRALA
;
A
#
# COMPACT_ATOMS: atom_id res chain seq x y z
N MET A 1 27.71 -1.49 -32.78
CA MET A 1 27.05 -0.53 -31.87
C MET A 1 25.54 -0.61 -32.11
N LYS A 2 24.73 -0.72 -31.06
CA LYS A 2 23.27 -0.62 -31.20
C LYS A 2 22.93 0.86 -31.29
N GLN A 3 22.23 1.25 -32.34
CA GLN A 3 21.75 2.62 -32.53
C GLN A 3 20.38 2.73 -31.86
N TYR A 4 20.23 3.67 -30.92
CA TYR A 4 18.96 3.94 -30.26
C TYR A 4 18.22 5.01 -31.05
N ILE A 5 16.96 4.74 -31.38
CA ILE A 5 16.10 5.62 -32.19
C ILE A 5 14.88 5.95 -31.32
N ALA A 6 14.59 7.23 -31.15
CA ALA A 6 13.38 7.70 -30.47
C ALA A 6 12.12 7.38 -31.29
N GLU A 7 10.93 7.52 -30.69
CA GLU A 7 9.65 7.23 -31.35
C GLU A 7 9.42 8.08 -32.62
N ASP A 8 9.99 9.28 -32.68
CA ASP A 8 9.93 10.19 -33.82
C ASP A 8 11.01 9.93 -34.90
N GLY A 9 11.85 8.90 -34.71
CA GLY A 9 12.94 8.58 -35.62
C GLY A 9 14.27 9.28 -35.32
N THR A 10 14.34 10.13 -34.29
CA THR A 10 15.57 10.84 -33.91
C THR A 10 16.61 9.86 -33.36
N PRO A 11 17.84 9.81 -33.91
CA PRO A 11 18.93 9.04 -33.32
C PRO A 11 19.35 9.60 -31.97
N ILE A 12 19.38 8.75 -30.95
CA ILE A 12 19.85 9.10 -29.61
C ILE A 12 21.37 8.87 -29.59
N THR A 13 22.11 9.94 -29.37
CA THR A 13 23.58 9.92 -29.23
C THR A 13 24.00 9.90 -27.77
N ASP A 14 25.24 9.50 -27.49
CA ASP A 14 25.78 9.48 -26.13
C ASP A 14 25.81 10.89 -25.50
N ASP A 15 26.09 11.94 -26.29
CA ASP A 15 26.04 13.33 -25.85
C ASP A 15 24.64 13.75 -25.39
N MET A 16 23.59 13.23 -26.05
CA MET A 16 22.21 13.49 -25.63
C MET A 16 21.90 12.82 -24.29
N VAL A 17 22.38 11.58 -24.11
CA VAL A 17 22.22 10.83 -22.85
C VAL A 17 22.91 11.54 -21.69
N GLU A 18 24.16 12.00 -21.89
CA GLU A 18 24.92 12.71 -20.87
C GLU A 18 24.22 14.03 -20.47
N ARG A 19 23.74 14.79 -21.46
CA ARG A 19 23.00 16.03 -21.19
C ARG A 19 21.71 15.77 -20.41
N TRP A 20 20.93 14.74 -20.77
CA TRP A 20 19.70 14.40 -20.03
C TRP A 20 19.98 13.94 -18.62
N ALA A 21 21.08 13.21 -18.38
CA ALA A 21 21.50 12.84 -17.05
C ALA A 21 21.79 14.09 -16.20
N GLN A 22 22.55 15.04 -16.74
CA GLN A 22 22.82 16.31 -16.05
C GLN A 22 21.55 17.13 -15.80
N GLU A 23 20.63 17.20 -16.76
CA GLU A 23 19.34 17.88 -16.58
C GLU A 23 18.50 17.27 -15.44
N ALA A 24 18.56 15.95 -15.26
CA ALA A 24 17.87 15.27 -14.16
C ALA A 24 18.53 15.57 -12.80
N GLU A 25 19.85 15.57 -12.73
CA GLU A 25 20.61 15.94 -11.52
C GLU A 25 20.37 17.41 -11.14
N ASP A 26 20.25 18.30 -12.13
CA ASP A 26 19.96 19.72 -11.94
C ASP A 26 18.48 19.99 -11.62
N GLY A 27 17.64 18.95 -11.55
CA GLY A 27 16.23 19.06 -11.19
C GLY A 27 15.33 19.64 -12.28
N PHE A 28 15.66 19.41 -13.55
CA PHE A 28 14.92 19.87 -14.73
C PHE A 28 14.70 21.39 -14.75
N PRO A 29 15.78 22.21 -14.81
CA PRO A 29 15.72 23.67 -14.60
C PRO A 29 14.84 24.42 -15.62
N ASN A 30 14.60 23.84 -16.80
CA ASN A 30 13.77 24.41 -17.86
C ASN A 30 12.36 23.81 -17.92
N CYS A 31 11.94 23.07 -16.89
CA CYS A 31 10.64 22.43 -16.81
C CYS A 31 9.89 22.87 -15.56
N THR A 32 8.56 22.94 -15.68
CA THR A 32 7.69 23.06 -14.50
C THR A 32 7.27 21.66 -14.10
N VAL A 33 7.84 21.13 -13.02
CA VAL A 33 7.42 19.84 -12.45
C VAL A 33 6.22 20.09 -11.55
N THR A 34 5.03 19.67 -11.97
CA THR A 34 3.84 19.68 -11.12
C THR A 34 3.68 18.34 -10.43
N ARG A 35 3.59 18.33 -9.10
CA ARG A 35 3.23 17.14 -8.35
C ARG A 35 1.76 16.82 -8.60
N GLU A 36 1.49 15.69 -9.24
CA GLU A 36 0.14 15.14 -9.31
C GLU A 36 -0.29 14.65 -7.93
N PRO A 37 -1.58 14.77 -7.57
CA PRO A 37 -2.09 14.18 -6.35
C PRO A 37 -1.89 12.67 -6.40
N ASP A 38 -1.39 12.11 -5.30
CA ASP A 38 -1.22 10.66 -5.18
C ASP A 38 -2.56 9.98 -5.50
N SER A 39 -2.56 8.96 -6.36
CA SER A 39 -3.80 8.28 -6.79
C SER A 39 -4.58 7.66 -5.62
N PHE A 40 -3.94 7.51 -4.46
CA PHE A 40 -4.52 7.01 -3.24
C PHE A 40 -4.00 7.79 -2.04
N THR A 41 -4.85 8.00 -1.03
CA THR A 41 -4.43 8.61 0.23
C THR A 41 -3.45 7.69 0.98
N PRO A 42 -2.22 8.14 1.30
CA PRO A 42 -1.30 7.34 2.06
C PRO A 42 -1.82 7.09 3.48
N SER A 43 -1.79 5.83 3.93
CA SER A 43 -2.06 5.48 5.32
C SER A 43 -1.01 6.12 6.22
N ARG A 44 -1.45 6.78 7.31
CA ARG A 44 -0.56 7.44 8.29
C ARG A 44 -0.13 6.53 9.44
N MET A 45 -0.58 5.28 9.46
CA MET A 45 -0.20 4.33 10.49
C MET A 45 1.17 3.72 10.19
N ASP A 46 1.99 3.55 11.23
CA ASP A 46 3.22 2.77 11.13
C ASP A 46 2.88 1.31 10.79
N MET A 47 3.36 0.82 9.65
CA MET A 47 3.00 -0.48 9.09
C MET A 47 4.26 -1.20 8.61
N LYS A 48 4.36 -2.49 8.93
CA LYS A 48 5.44 -3.38 8.45
C LYS A 48 4.91 -4.34 7.40
N ALA A 49 5.70 -4.58 6.36
CA ALA A 49 5.36 -5.54 5.32
C ALA A 49 5.46 -6.97 5.88
N HIS A 50 4.39 -7.74 5.73
CA HIS A 50 4.35 -9.18 6.02
C HIS A 50 3.98 -9.94 4.75
N THR A 51 4.79 -10.93 4.37
CA THR A 51 4.56 -11.71 3.14
C THR A 51 3.59 -12.85 3.38
N ILE A 52 2.53 -12.89 2.58
CA ILE A 52 1.58 -14.02 2.51
C ILE A 52 1.50 -14.52 1.05
N ARG A 53 1.36 -15.83 0.85
CA ARG A 53 1.13 -16.40 -0.48
C ARG A 53 -0.38 -16.43 -0.75
N ILE A 54 -0.78 -15.95 -1.92
CA ILE A 54 -2.18 -15.91 -2.36
C ILE A 54 -2.28 -16.40 -3.81
N PRO A 55 -3.37 -17.07 -4.22
CA PRO A 55 -3.61 -17.41 -5.62
C PRO A 55 -3.72 -16.16 -6.50
N ASN A 56 -3.27 -16.26 -7.75
CA ASN A 56 -3.30 -15.14 -8.71
C ASN A 56 -4.73 -14.66 -8.97
N GLU A 57 -5.68 -15.58 -9.09
CA GLU A 57 -7.08 -15.27 -9.33
C GLU A 57 -7.66 -14.44 -8.18
N LEU A 58 -7.28 -14.77 -6.94
CA LEU A 58 -7.70 -14.01 -5.76
C LEU A 58 -7.08 -12.61 -5.76
N TRP A 59 -5.80 -12.49 -6.14
CA TRP A 59 -5.14 -11.19 -6.24
C TRP A 59 -5.83 -10.27 -7.26
N SER A 60 -6.19 -10.78 -8.43
CA SER A 60 -6.92 -10.01 -9.44
C SER A 60 -8.28 -9.51 -8.94
N LEU A 61 -8.99 -10.30 -8.13
CA LEU A 61 -10.24 -9.88 -7.49
C LEU A 61 -10.01 -8.77 -6.45
N VAL A 62 -8.92 -8.84 -5.68
CA VAL A 62 -8.50 -7.79 -4.73
C VAL A 62 -8.24 -6.48 -5.47
N GLU A 63 -7.50 -6.52 -6.57
CA GLU A 63 -7.20 -5.32 -7.39
C GLU A 63 -8.47 -4.69 -7.95
N ALA A 64 -9.35 -5.51 -8.54
CA ALA A 64 -10.62 -5.03 -9.09
C ALA A 64 -11.50 -4.37 -8.01
N ALA A 65 -11.61 -5.00 -6.83
CA ALA A 65 -12.43 -4.49 -5.75
C ALA A 65 -11.83 -3.23 -5.10
N ALA A 66 -10.51 -3.13 -5.02
CA ALA A 66 -9.81 -1.95 -4.53
C ALA A 66 -10.03 -0.76 -5.47
N ASN A 67 -9.97 -0.98 -6.79
CA ASN A 67 -10.21 0.03 -7.81
C ASN A 67 -11.64 0.59 -7.73
N ILE A 68 -12.66 -0.27 -7.64
CA ILE A 68 -14.08 0.14 -7.47
C ILE A 68 -14.27 1.01 -6.23
N LYS A 69 -13.48 0.78 -5.17
CA LYS A 69 -13.54 1.53 -3.91
C LYS A 69 -12.59 2.72 -3.86
N HIS A 70 -11.84 2.99 -4.93
CA HIS A 70 -10.84 4.05 -5.01
C HIS A 70 -9.82 4.01 -3.85
N ILE A 71 -9.35 2.81 -3.49
CA ILE A 71 -8.32 2.58 -2.47
C ILE A 71 -7.22 1.65 -3.00
N THR A 72 -6.08 1.59 -2.31
CA THR A 72 -5.00 0.66 -2.70
C THR A 72 -5.40 -0.80 -2.45
N PRO A 73 -4.86 -1.77 -3.22
CA PRO A 73 -4.98 -3.20 -2.92
C PRO A 73 -4.57 -3.55 -1.48
N SER A 74 -3.55 -2.88 -0.94
CA SER A 74 -3.08 -3.07 0.44
C SER A 74 -4.13 -2.61 1.47
N GLU A 75 -4.72 -1.43 1.30
CA GLU A 75 -5.80 -0.93 2.16
C GLU A 75 -7.03 -1.85 2.09
N TYR A 76 -7.44 -2.23 0.87
CA TYR A 76 -8.55 -3.15 0.67
C TYR A 76 -8.30 -4.48 1.40
N THR A 77 -7.12 -5.06 1.21
CA THR A 77 -6.74 -6.34 1.83
C THR A 77 -6.79 -6.25 3.35
N ARG A 78 -6.26 -5.17 3.95
CA ARG A 78 -6.34 -4.96 5.40
C ARG A 78 -7.77 -4.86 5.91
N GLN A 79 -8.63 -4.11 5.23
CA GLN A 79 -10.04 -4.01 5.61
C GLN A 79 -10.76 -5.37 5.50
N ALA A 80 -10.49 -6.12 4.43
CA ALA A 80 -11.07 -7.44 4.22
C ALA A 80 -10.63 -8.43 5.30
N LEU A 81 -9.32 -8.50 5.60
CA LEU A 81 -8.78 -9.34 6.67
C LEU A 81 -9.33 -8.95 8.05
N GLY A 82 -9.39 -7.65 8.35
CA GLY A 82 -9.96 -7.16 9.62
C GLY A 82 -11.43 -7.57 9.78
N ARG A 83 -12.24 -7.45 8.74
CA ARG A 83 -13.65 -7.90 8.74
C ARG A 83 -13.76 -9.41 8.90
N SER A 84 -12.94 -10.17 8.17
CA SER A 84 -12.92 -11.63 8.26
C SER A 84 -12.53 -12.10 9.66
N LEU A 85 -11.57 -11.45 10.32
CA LEU A 85 -11.19 -11.75 11.70
C LEU A 85 -12.33 -11.43 12.68
N ALA A 86 -13.01 -10.29 12.50
CA ALA A 86 -14.16 -9.92 13.33
C ALA A 86 -15.33 -10.91 13.18
N GLN A 87 -15.57 -11.40 11.96
CA GLN A 87 -16.64 -12.35 11.62
C GLN A 87 -16.26 -13.83 11.79
N SER A 88 -15.01 -14.12 12.12
CA SER A 88 -14.55 -15.49 12.33
C SER A 88 -15.35 -16.20 13.43
N ASP A 89 -15.48 -17.53 13.30
CA ASP A 89 -16.09 -18.43 14.29
C ASP A 89 -15.27 -18.55 15.59
N LEU A 90 -14.29 -17.67 15.80
CA LEU A 90 -13.58 -17.56 17.05
C LEU A 90 -14.56 -17.14 18.16
N THR A 91 -14.49 -17.86 19.27
CA THR A 91 -15.23 -17.50 20.48
C THR A 91 -14.80 -16.11 20.96
N ARG A 92 -15.67 -15.44 21.73
CA ARG A 92 -15.36 -14.15 22.35
C ARG A 92 -14.05 -14.21 23.14
N GLU A 93 -13.80 -15.31 23.85
CA GLU A 93 -12.56 -15.48 24.62
C GLU A 93 -11.32 -15.60 23.73
N GLN A 94 -11.38 -16.37 22.64
CA GLN A 94 -10.27 -16.47 21.69
C GLN A 94 -9.97 -15.12 21.04
N LYS A 95 -11.00 -14.33 20.70
CA LYS A 95 -10.83 -12.97 20.16
C LYS A 95 -10.13 -12.04 21.17
N ILE A 96 -10.53 -12.09 22.45
CA ILE A 96 -9.89 -11.32 23.53
C ILE A 96 -8.44 -11.74 23.70
N LEU A 97 -8.14 -13.04 23.72
CA LEU A 97 -6.78 -13.55 23.90
C LEU A 97 -5.86 -13.16 22.74
N ILE A 98 -6.35 -13.25 21.49
CA ILE A 98 -5.59 -12.82 20.31
C ILE A 98 -5.31 -11.32 20.36
N TYR A 99 -6.31 -10.51 20.75
CA TYR A 99 -6.11 -9.07 20.92
C TYR A 99 -5.09 -8.76 22.02
N ALA A 100 -5.24 -9.38 23.20
CA ALA A 100 -4.31 -9.22 24.31
C ALA A 100 -2.87 -9.55 23.90
N GLN A 101 -2.67 -10.66 23.19
CA GLN A 101 -1.35 -11.07 22.69
C GLN A 101 -0.78 -10.07 21.67
N ALA A 102 -1.60 -9.61 20.72
CA ALA A 102 -1.16 -8.68 19.69
C ALA A 102 -0.77 -7.30 20.27
N HIS A 103 -1.44 -6.87 21.34
CA HIS A 103 -1.23 -5.59 22.00
C HIS A 103 -0.33 -5.66 23.25
N GLN A 104 0.20 -6.85 23.59
CA GLN A 104 1.01 -7.10 24.79
C GLN A 104 0.29 -6.69 26.09
N LEU A 105 -1.03 -6.90 26.13
CA LEU A 105 -1.90 -6.58 27.26
C LEU A 105 -2.22 -7.84 28.06
N THR A 106 -2.62 -7.65 29.32
CA THR A 106 -3.35 -8.68 30.07
C THR A 106 -4.76 -8.86 29.51
N ARG A 107 -5.42 -9.97 29.87
CA ARG A 107 -6.80 -10.24 29.46
C ARG A 107 -7.76 -9.12 29.93
N GLU A 108 -7.58 -8.62 31.14
CA GLU A 108 -8.46 -7.58 31.70
C GLU A 108 -8.29 -6.24 31.00
N GLU A 109 -7.05 -5.83 30.72
CA GLU A 109 -6.75 -4.62 29.95
C GLU A 109 -7.31 -4.69 28.53
N ALA A 110 -7.16 -5.85 27.87
CA ALA A 110 -7.72 -6.08 26.55
C ALA A 110 -9.25 -5.97 26.53
N VAL A 111 -9.93 -6.47 27.57
CA VAL A 111 -11.39 -6.34 27.70
C VAL A 111 -11.80 -4.88 27.86
N ASN A 112 -11.11 -4.12 28.70
CA ASN A 112 -11.43 -2.72 28.94
C ASN A 112 -11.22 -1.87 27.68
N GLU A 113 -10.10 -2.04 26.97
CA GLU A 113 -9.87 -1.31 25.71
C GLU A 113 -10.90 -1.62 24.63
N LEU A 114 -11.30 -2.90 24.50
CA LEU A 114 -12.31 -3.30 23.52
C LEU A 114 -13.70 -2.72 23.86
N ILE A 115 -14.02 -2.57 25.15
CA ILE A 115 -15.24 -1.91 25.60
C ILE A 115 -15.16 -0.40 25.30
N ASP A 116 -14.05 0.26 25.65
CA ASP A 116 -13.87 1.69 25.40
C ASP A 116 -13.97 2.03 23.91
N ARG A 117 -13.37 1.20 23.05
CA ARG A 117 -13.50 1.33 21.59
C ARG A 117 -14.91 1.11 21.06
N ALA A 118 -15.72 0.28 21.71
CA ALA A 118 -17.10 0.03 21.29
C ALA A 118 -18.05 1.15 21.73
N LEU A 119 -17.66 1.94 22.74
CA LEU A 119 -18.43 3.04 23.31
C LEU A 119 -18.02 4.43 22.77
N ALA A 120 -16.88 4.51 22.07
CA ALA A 120 -16.37 5.72 21.41
C ALA A 120 -16.94 5.90 20.00
#